data_AF-A0A287B8S7-F1
#
_entry.id   AF-A0A287B8S7-F1
#
_cell.length_a   1.000
_cell.length_b   1.000
_cell.length_c   1.000
_cell.angle_alpha   90.00
_cell.angle_beta   90.00
_cell.angle_gamma   90.00
#
_symmetry.space_group_name_H-M   'P 1'
#
loop_
_entity.id
_entity.type
_entity.pdbx_description
1 polymer ?
#
loop_
_entity_poly.entity_id
_entity_poly.type
_entity_poly.pdbx_seq_one_letter_code
_entity_poly.pdbx_strand_id
1 'polypeptide(L)'
;MARGERRRRGAPADGARTAERAARGGPARRDGRGGSARGAVRGVALAVLVLSLVLGLSGSWLLAWHRVRRAVTLHSASPALPPDSSSPSVAPDLFWGTYRPHVYFGMKTRSPQPLLTGLMWAQQGTTPGTPKLRHTCEQGDGVGPYGWEFHDGVSFGRQHIQDGALRLTTEFVKRPGGQHGGDWSWRVTVEPQASVQGIPPPSMAATMSSGPPTQDSPC
;
A
#
# COMPACT_ATOMS: atom_id res chain seq x y z
N MET A 1 5.75 47.23 -60.12
CA MET A 1 4.68 48.22 -59.89
C MET A 1 5.14 49.21 -58.82
N ALA A 2 4.84 50.50 -59.03
CA ALA A 2 4.99 51.69 -58.13
C ALA A 2 6.38 51.93 -57.50
N ARG A 3 7.20 52.94 -57.84
CA ARG A 3 7.05 54.36 -58.29
C ARG A 3 6.42 55.29 -57.24
N GLY A 4 7.24 56.24 -56.76
CA GLY A 4 6.86 57.42 -55.95
C GLY A 4 8.04 57.87 -55.06
N GLU A 5 9.04 58.65 -55.50
CA GLU A 5 9.00 60.10 -55.83
C GLU A 5 8.82 60.97 -54.55
N ARG A 6 9.55 62.04 -54.20
CA ARG A 6 10.73 62.79 -54.68
C ARG A 6 11.04 63.88 -53.64
N ARG A 7 12.31 64.35 -53.59
CA ARG A 7 12.77 65.76 -53.37
C ARG A 7 12.52 66.39 -51.97
N ARG A 8 13.37 67.29 -51.43
CA ARG A 8 14.33 68.22 -52.07
C ARG A 8 15.33 68.82 -51.03
N ARG A 9 16.58 68.93 -51.47
CA ARG A 9 17.56 70.06 -51.38
C ARG A 9 18.07 70.59 -50.03
N GLY A 10 19.41 70.59 -49.96
CA GLY A 10 20.24 71.62 -49.33
C GLY A 10 21.72 71.22 -49.39
N ALA A 11 22.47 71.78 -50.34
CA ALA A 11 23.94 71.82 -50.38
C ALA A 11 24.34 73.31 -50.46
N PRO A 12 25.62 73.74 -50.43
CA PRO A 12 26.89 73.04 -50.19
C PRO A 12 27.84 73.81 -49.21
N ALA A 13 29.05 73.29 -48.97
CA ALA A 13 30.34 74.00 -48.81
C ALA A 13 31.33 73.05 -48.10
N ASP A 14 32.30 72.42 -48.77
CA ASP A 14 33.56 72.97 -49.29
C ASP A 14 34.52 73.39 -48.17
N GLY A 15 35.73 72.84 -48.16
CA GLY A 15 36.78 73.24 -47.20
C GLY A 15 37.75 72.14 -46.80
N ALA A 16 38.93 72.18 -47.43
CA ALA A 16 40.05 71.29 -47.22
C ALA A 16 40.78 71.48 -45.87
N ARG A 17 41.53 70.42 -45.48
CA ARG A 17 42.91 70.39 -44.91
C ARG A 17 43.47 71.75 -44.47
N THR A 18 44.10 71.95 -43.31
CA THR A 18 45.25 71.22 -42.70
C THR A 18 45.68 71.99 -41.43
N ALA A 19 46.62 71.41 -40.66
CA ALA A 19 47.51 72.09 -39.68
C ALA A 19 46.83 72.48 -38.34
N GLU A 20 47.47 72.50 -37.17
CA GLU A 20 48.81 72.17 -36.68
C GLU A 20 48.76 72.39 -35.14
N ARG A 21 49.67 71.72 -34.41
CA ARG A 21 50.13 71.99 -33.03
C ARG A 21 49.13 72.19 -31.87
N ALA A 22 49.18 71.20 -30.99
CA ALA A 22 49.61 71.31 -29.59
C ALA A 22 49.20 72.55 -28.77
N ALA A 23 48.26 72.36 -27.83
CA ALA A 23 48.51 72.54 -26.40
C ALA A 23 47.31 72.17 -25.53
N ARG A 24 47.59 71.36 -24.50
CA ARG A 24 46.99 71.40 -23.16
C ARG A 24 45.48 71.11 -23.04
N GLY A 25 45.20 69.83 -22.79
CA GLY A 25 44.00 69.35 -22.12
C GLY A 25 44.23 67.89 -21.75
N GLY A 26 44.74 67.63 -20.55
CA GLY A 26 45.12 66.27 -20.13
C GLY A 26 43.93 65.32 -20.19
N PRO A 27 44.05 64.12 -20.77
CA PRO A 27 43.04 63.10 -20.58
C PRO A 27 43.21 62.59 -19.15
N ALA A 28 42.23 62.89 -18.31
CA ALA A 28 42.02 62.18 -17.07
C ALA A 28 42.05 60.68 -17.40
N ARG A 29 43.13 60.02 -16.98
CA ARG A 29 43.27 58.58 -17.00
C ARG A 29 42.22 58.05 -16.02
N ARG A 30 40.99 57.84 -16.50
CA ARG A 30 39.99 57.12 -15.74
C ARG A 30 40.38 55.65 -15.82
N ASP A 31 41.15 55.24 -14.81
CA ASP A 31 41.52 53.86 -14.55
C ASP A 31 40.27 52.97 -14.51
N GLY A 32 39.96 52.33 -15.64
CA GLY A 32 38.95 51.29 -15.75
C GLY A 32 39.45 49.89 -15.36
N ARG A 33 40.63 49.75 -14.76
CA ARG A 33 41.20 48.44 -14.36
C ARG A 33 40.71 47.92 -13.00
N GLY A 34 39.97 48.72 -12.22
CA GLY A 34 39.48 48.33 -10.89
C GLY A 34 38.14 47.58 -10.85
N GLY A 35 37.37 47.56 -11.95
CA GLY A 35 36.01 46.98 -11.99
C GLY A 35 35.94 45.50 -12.40
N SER A 36 36.86 45.05 -13.27
CA SER A 36 36.82 43.70 -13.86
C SER A 36 37.24 42.60 -12.88
N ALA A 37 38.31 42.81 -12.11
CA ALA A 37 38.79 41.83 -11.13
C ALA A 37 37.79 41.64 -9.97
N ARG A 38 37.15 42.72 -9.48
CA ARG A 38 36.12 42.64 -8.43
C ARG A 38 34.83 41.96 -8.92
N GLY A 39 34.46 42.14 -10.19
CA GLY A 39 33.35 41.43 -10.83
C GLY A 39 33.62 39.94 -11.03
N ALA A 40 34.83 39.57 -11.46
CA ALA A 40 35.26 38.18 -11.61
C ALA A 40 35.33 37.44 -10.27
N VAL A 41 35.90 38.05 -9.22
CA VAL A 41 35.95 37.46 -7.87
C VAL A 41 34.54 37.28 -7.29
N ARG A 42 33.63 38.22 -7.50
CA ARG A 42 32.21 38.09 -7.12
C ARG A 42 31.51 36.97 -7.89
N GLY A 43 31.79 36.83 -9.19
CA GLY A 43 31.27 35.75 -10.02
C GLY A 43 31.74 34.38 -9.56
N VAL A 44 33.03 34.24 -9.22
CA VAL A 44 33.60 33.01 -8.65
C VAL A 44 32.99 32.69 -7.29
N ALA A 45 32.85 33.67 -6.40
CA ALA A 45 32.23 33.47 -5.09
C ALA A 45 30.76 33.02 -5.20
N LEU A 46 29.97 33.61 -6.12
CA LEU A 46 28.60 33.20 -6.39
C LEU A 46 28.53 31.79 -6.98
N ALA A 47 29.42 31.45 -7.92
CA ALA A 47 29.49 30.12 -8.50
C ALA A 47 29.81 29.05 -7.44
N VAL A 48 30.71 29.34 -6.50
CA VAL A 48 31.03 28.45 -5.38
C VAL A 48 29.84 28.27 -4.42
N LEU A 49 29.11 29.34 -4.11
CA LEU A 49 27.91 29.26 -3.27
C LEU A 49 26.80 28.44 -3.93
N VAL A 50 26.54 28.66 -5.22
CA VAL A 50 25.55 27.88 -5.99
C VAL A 50 25.95 26.42 -6.06
N LEU A 51 27.22 26.11 -6.34
CA LEU A 51 27.72 24.74 -6.37
C LEU A 51 27.56 24.05 -5.01
N SER A 52 27.86 24.76 -3.91
CA SER A 52 27.69 24.25 -2.55
C SER A 52 26.22 23.96 -2.21
N LEU A 53 25.30 24.83 -2.62
CA LEU A 53 23.86 24.63 -2.45
C LEU A 53 23.36 23.42 -3.25
N VAL A 54 23.77 23.30 -4.51
CA VAL A 54 23.40 22.17 -5.38
C VAL A 54 23.89 20.85 -4.81
N LEU A 55 25.14 20.78 -4.35
CA LEU A 55 25.70 19.59 -3.69
C LEU A 55 24.97 19.27 -2.38
N GLY A 56 24.66 20.27 -1.56
CA GLY A 56 23.92 20.09 -0.30
C GLY A 56 22.49 19.57 -0.52
N LEU A 57 21.75 20.17 -1.46
CA LEU A 57 20.41 19.72 -1.82
C LEU A 57 20.42 18.32 -2.45
N SER A 58 21.37 18.03 -3.34
CA SER A 58 21.52 16.71 -3.96
C SER A 58 21.89 15.64 -2.93
N GLY A 59 22.79 15.94 -2.00
CA GLY A 59 23.13 15.04 -0.89
C GLY A 59 21.96 14.79 0.04
N SER A 60 21.23 15.85 0.42
CA SER A 60 20.00 15.74 1.22
C SER A 60 18.95 14.89 0.50
N TRP A 61 18.75 15.10 -0.81
CA TRP A 61 17.86 14.31 -1.64
C TRP A 61 18.26 12.84 -1.70
N LEU A 62 19.54 12.53 -1.93
CA LEU A 62 20.04 11.15 -1.95
C LEU A 62 19.87 10.46 -0.60
N LEU A 63 20.17 11.14 0.50
CA LEU A 63 19.97 10.61 1.85
C LEU A 63 18.49 10.37 2.13
N ALA A 64 17.61 11.31 1.75
CA ALA A 64 16.17 11.15 1.85
C ALA A 64 15.69 9.96 1.01
N TRP A 65 16.16 9.83 -0.23
CA TRP A 65 15.88 8.70 -1.12
C TRP A 65 16.32 7.36 -0.51
N HIS A 66 17.52 7.27 0.05
CA HIS A 66 18.01 6.08 0.73
C HIS A 66 17.23 5.75 2.01
N ARG A 67 16.75 6.77 2.73
CA ARG A 67 15.87 6.57 3.90
C ARG A 67 14.50 6.02 3.48
N VAL A 68 13.87 6.63 2.47
CA VAL A 68 12.59 6.17 1.93
C VAL A 68 12.72 4.76 1.36
N ARG A 69 13.75 4.48 0.56
CA ARG A 69 14.01 3.13 0.04
C ARG A 69 14.10 2.10 1.14
N ARG A 70 14.94 2.33 2.16
CA ARG A 70 15.06 1.40 3.30
C ARG A 70 13.77 1.23 4.10
N ALA A 71 12.89 2.24 4.10
CA ALA A 71 11.61 2.18 4.78
C ALA A 71 10.55 1.32 4.04
N VAL A 72 10.66 1.17 2.71
CA VAL A 72 9.68 0.44 1.87
C VAL A 72 10.18 -0.89 1.32
N THR A 73 11.48 -1.18 1.43
CA THR A 73 12.05 -2.47 1.03
C THR A 73 12.09 -3.44 2.21
N LEU A 74 11.74 -4.70 1.96
CA LEU A 74 11.97 -5.78 2.93
C LEU A 74 13.45 -5.84 3.33
N HIS A 75 13.70 -6.34 4.54
CA HIS A 75 15.05 -6.46 5.06
C HIS A 75 15.89 -7.46 4.25
N SER A 76 17.18 -7.19 4.09
CA SER A 76 18.09 -7.98 3.23
C SER A 76 18.68 -9.21 3.91
N ALA A 77 18.36 -9.46 5.19
CA ALA A 77 18.82 -10.66 5.87
C ALA A 77 18.19 -11.92 5.24
N SER A 78 18.88 -13.04 5.37
CA SER A 78 18.36 -14.33 4.93
C SER A 78 17.00 -14.62 5.56
N PRO A 79 16.01 -15.11 4.79
CA PRO A 79 14.71 -15.47 5.33
C PRO A 79 14.84 -16.49 6.47
N ALA A 80 14.10 -16.29 7.56
CA ALA A 80 14.04 -17.24 8.68
C ALA A 80 13.22 -18.51 8.34
N LEU A 81 12.36 -18.42 7.32
CA LEU A 81 11.54 -19.53 6.85
C LEU A 81 12.13 -20.12 5.56
N PRO A 82 11.98 -21.43 5.33
CA PRO A 82 12.38 -22.03 4.07
C PRO A 82 11.52 -21.49 2.91
N PRO A 83 12.02 -21.61 1.66
CA PRO A 83 11.21 -21.32 0.47
C PRO A 83 9.94 -22.19 0.50
N ASP A 84 8.83 -21.63 0.03
CA ASP A 84 7.54 -22.32 -0.05
C ASP A 84 7.07 -22.98 1.26
N SER A 85 7.45 -22.41 2.41
CA SER A 85 7.12 -22.91 3.76
C SER A 85 5.63 -23.11 4.07
N SER A 86 4.73 -22.59 3.23
CA SER A 86 3.28 -22.74 3.35
C SER A 86 2.66 -23.67 2.31
N SER A 87 3.46 -24.22 1.40
CA SER A 87 2.98 -25.15 0.38
C SER A 87 2.50 -26.47 1.00
N PRO A 88 1.55 -27.17 0.36
CA PRO A 88 1.08 -28.47 0.85
C PRO A 88 2.16 -29.56 0.75
N SER A 89 3.22 -29.38 -0.03
CA SER A 89 4.36 -30.30 -0.10
C SER A 89 5.34 -30.14 1.08
N VAL A 90 5.50 -28.93 1.61
CA VAL A 90 6.42 -28.64 2.73
C VAL A 90 5.72 -28.74 4.09
N ALA A 91 4.48 -28.25 4.20
CA ALA A 91 3.73 -28.20 5.46
C ALA A 91 2.27 -28.66 5.28
N PRO A 92 2.03 -29.93 4.89
CA PRO A 92 0.70 -30.46 4.58
C PRO A 92 -0.28 -30.31 5.75
N ASP A 93 0.17 -30.61 6.97
CA ASP A 93 -0.68 -30.61 8.17
C ASP A 93 -1.20 -29.21 8.54
N LEU A 94 -0.51 -28.15 8.10
CA LEU A 94 -0.89 -26.77 8.37
C LEU A 94 -1.51 -26.07 7.16
N PHE A 95 -1.62 -26.75 6.00
CA PHE A 95 -2.10 -26.11 4.79
C PHE A 95 -3.52 -25.56 4.95
N TRP A 96 -4.41 -26.34 5.56
CA TRP A 96 -5.77 -25.96 5.95
C TRP A 96 -5.86 -25.60 7.43
N GLY A 97 -6.65 -24.58 7.77
CA GLY A 97 -6.96 -24.29 9.16
C GLY A 97 -8.01 -23.20 9.34
N THR A 98 -8.37 -22.96 10.59
CA THR A 98 -9.30 -21.92 11.06
C THR A 98 -8.66 -20.52 11.05
N TYR A 99 -7.90 -20.19 10.00
CA TYR A 99 -7.09 -18.96 9.90
C TYR A 99 -7.91 -17.71 9.53
N ARG A 100 -9.20 -17.68 9.90
CA ARG A 100 -10.11 -16.55 9.71
C ARG A 100 -10.70 -16.12 11.07
N PRO A 101 -9.89 -15.58 11.99
CA PRO A 101 -10.30 -15.39 13.39
C PRO A 101 -11.46 -14.39 13.59
N HIS A 102 -11.76 -13.55 12.60
CA HIS A 102 -12.85 -12.57 12.67
C HIS A 102 -14.20 -13.11 12.17
N VAL A 103 -14.28 -14.36 11.71
CA VAL A 103 -15.58 -15.03 11.46
C VAL A 103 -15.84 -16.06 12.54
N TYR A 104 -17.11 -16.26 12.90
CA TYR A 104 -17.47 -17.19 13.97
C TYR A 104 -16.96 -18.60 13.71
N PHE A 105 -17.09 -19.08 12.48
CA PHE A 105 -16.53 -20.36 12.05
C PHE A 105 -16.26 -20.37 10.54
N GLY A 106 -15.06 -20.80 10.16
CA GLY A 106 -14.63 -20.88 8.77
C GLY A 106 -13.19 -21.36 8.66
N MET A 107 -12.83 -21.85 7.47
CA MET A 107 -11.48 -22.32 7.18
C MET A 107 -10.91 -21.61 5.95
N LYS A 108 -9.58 -21.61 5.83
CA LYS A 108 -8.87 -21.20 4.63
C LYS A 108 -7.57 -21.97 4.45
N THR A 109 -7.04 -21.92 3.23
CA THR A 109 -5.67 -22.38 2.93
C THR A 109 -4.62 -21.31 3.25
N ARG A 110 -3.39 -21.72 3.60
CA ARG A 110 -2.21 -20.85 3.70
C ARG A 110 -1.62 -20.51 2.32
N SER A 111 -2.43 -19.87 1.48
CA SER A 111 -2.06 -19.45 0.12
C SER A 111 -2.31 -17.95 -0.08
N PRO A 112 -1.51 -17.25 -0.91
CA PRO A 112 -1.83 -15.92 -1.42
C PRO A 112 -3.19 -15.88 -2.16
N GLN A 113 -3.57 -17.00 -2.78
CA GLN A 113 -4.87 -17.21 -3.41
C GLN A 113 -5.62 -18.31 -2.67
N PRO A 114 -6.26 -17.98 -1.54
CA PRO A 114 -6.85 -18.99 -0.69
C PRO A 114 -8.20 -19.46 -1.22
N LEU A 115 -8.52 -20.72 -0.92
CA LEU A 115 -9.90 -21.19 -0.91
C LEU A 115 -10.47 -20.86 0.46
N LEU A 116 -11.60 -20.15 0.50
CA LEU A 116 -12.25 -19.68 1.72
C LEU A 116 -13.56 -20.41 1.92
N THR A 117 -13.81 -20.86 3.15
CA THR A 117 -15.10 -21.38 3.56
C THR A 117 -15.58 -20.66 4.81
N GLY A 118 -16.91 -20.55 4.99
CA GLY A 118 -17.49 -19.87 6.15
C GLY A 118 -18.91 -20.30 6.45
N LEU A 119 -19.24 -20.29 7.74
CA LEU A 119 -20.58 -20.50 8.26
C LEU A 119 -21.31 -19.15 8.42
N MET A 120 -22.60 -19.16 8.15
CA MET A 120 -23.53 -18.11 8.51
C MET A 120 -24.81 -18.72 9.08
N TRP A 121 -25.48 -18.01 9.97
CA TRP A 121 -26.81 -18.40 10.45
C TRP A 121 -27.71 -17.20 10.72
N ALA A 122 -29.01 -17.42 10.67
CA ALA A 122 -30.00 -16.42 11.04
C ALA A 122 -31.19 -17.09 11.74
N GLN A 123 -31.59 -16.52 12.88
CA GLN A 123 -32.80 -16.97 13.57
C GLN A 123 -34.03 -16.29 12.97
N GLN A 124 -35.01 -17.09 12.55
CA GLN A 124 -36.26 -16.59 11.96
C GLN A 124 -37.26 -16.22 13.06
N GLY A 125 -38.05 -15.17 12.83
CA GLY A 125 -39.27 -14.89 13.62
C GLY A 125 -39.08 -14.36 15.05
N THR A 126 -37.86 -14.02 15.49
CA THR A 126 -37.61 -13.50 16.85
C THR A 126 -37.90 -12.02 17.05
N THR A 127 -37.78 -11.22 15.99
CA THR A 127 -37.99 -9.78 16.02
C THR A 127 -38.71 -9.33 14.75
N PRO A 128 -39.64 -8.36 14.83
CA PRO A 128 -40.23 -7.76 13.64
C PRO A 128 -39.13 -7.15 12.77
N GLY A 129 -39.04 -7.54 11.50
CA GLY A 129 -38.05 -7.03 10.55
C GLY A 129 -37.13 -8.10 9.97
N THR A 130 -35.98 -7.68 9.46
CA THR A 130 -35.01 -8.58 8.83
C THR A 130 -34.29 -9.44 9.87
N PRO A 131 -34.20 -10.77 9.66
CA PRO A 131 -33.44 -11.66 10.53
C PRO A 131 -31.99 -11.19 10.69
N LYS A 132 -31.45 -11.27 11.91
CA LYS A 132 -30.03 -10.97 12.17
C LYS A 132 -29.18 -12.09 11.60
N LEU A 133 -28.48 -11.82 10.49
CA LEU A 133 -27.51 -12.73 9.90
C LEU A 133 -26.18 -12.63 10.66
N ARG A 134 -25.73 -13.76 11.22
CA ARG A 134 -24.45 -13.88 11.91
C ARG A 134 -23.38 -14.39 10.94
N HIS A 135 -22.21 -13.74 10.93
CA HIS A 135 -21.05 -14.19 10.16
C HIS A 135 -19.73 -13.79 10.82
N THR A 136 -19.54 -12.48 11.02
CA THR A 136 -18.35 -11.89 11.66
C THR A 136 -18.55 -11.75 13.16
N CYS A 137 -17.44 -11.81 13.90
CA CYS A 137 -17.40 -11.67 15.34
C CYS A 137 -17.52 -10.20 15.75
N GLU A 138 -18.73 -9.65 15.62
CA GLU A 138 -19.03 -8.26 15.98
C GLU A 138 -19.36 -8.15 17.47
N GLN A 139 -18.63 -7.29 18.21
CA GLN A 139 -18.81 -7.18 19.67
C GLN A 139 -20.23 -6.74 20.09
N GLY A 140 -20.91 -5.95 19.26
CA GLY A 140 -22.22 -5.37 19.55
C GLY A 140 -23.41 -6.15 19.01
N ASP A 141 -23.21 -7.35 18.48
CA ASP A 141 -24.29 -8.07 17.79
C ASP A 141 -25.18 -8.91 18.73
N GLY A 142 -24.77 -9.07 19.99
CA GLY A 142 -25.50 -9.78 21.03
C GLY A 142 -25.26 -11.29 21.07
N VAL A 143 -24.30 -11.81 20.30
CA VAL A 143 -23.81 -13.18 20.44
C VAL A 143 -22.79 -13.24 21.59
N GLY A 144 -22.97 -14.19 22.50
CA GLY A 144 -22.02 -14.43 23.57
C GLY A 144 -22.64 -15.12 24.79
N PRO A 145 -21.83 -15.86 25.57
CA PRO A 145 -20.41 -16.18 25.34
C PRO A 145 -20.18 -17.11 24.15
N TYR A 146 -18.98 -17.05 23.57
CA TYR A 146 -18.52 -17.99 22.54
C TYR A 146 -17.02 -18.22 22.63
N GLY A 147 -16.55 -19.37 22.18
CA GLY A 147 -15.13 -19.70 22.18
C GLY A 147 -14.85 -21.17 21.90
N TRP A 148 -13.57 -21.46 21.64
CA TRP A 148 -13.08 -22.83 21.50
C TRP A 148 -13.02 -23.49 22.88
N GLU A 149 -13.72 -24.61 23.02
CA GLU A 149 -13.55 -25.52 24.16
C GLU A 149 -12.30 -26.38 23.93
N PHE A 150 -12.15 -26.89 22.71
CA PHE A 150 -10.98 -27.65 22.27
C PHE A 150 -10.47 -27.08 20.95
N HIS A 151 -9.16 -26.86 20.84
CA HIS A 151 -8.51 -26.56 19.57
C HIS A 151 -7.01 -26.88 19.70
N ASP A 152 -6.53 -27.88 18.96
CA ASP A 152 -5.12 -28.31 19.03
C ASP A 152 -4.20 -27.50 18.09
N GLY A 153 -4.78 -26.64 17.26
CA GLY A 153 -4.06 -25.82 16.28
C GLY A 153 -3.72 -26.57 14.99
N VAL A 154 -4.02 -27.88 14.92
CA VAL A 154 -3.53 -28.76 13.86
C VAL A 154 -4.60 -29.69 13.32
N SER A 155 -5.26 -30.53 14.12
CA SER A 155 -6.08 -31.64 13.60
C SER A 155 -7.58 -31.51 13.89
N PHE A 156 -7.99 -30.86 14.97
CA PHE A 156 -9.40 -30.78 15.34
C PHE A 156 -9.72 -29.55 16.21
N GLY A 157 -11.02 -29.26 16.32
CA GLY A 157 -11.51 -28.32 17.31
C GLY A 157 -13.00 -28.43 17.53
N ARG A 158 -13.45 -27.96 18.69
CA ARG A 158 -14.85 -27.81 19.10
C ARG A 158 -15.03 -26.44 19.74
N GLN A 159 -16.00 -25.69 19.23
CA GLN A 159 -16.37 -24.36 19.71
C GLN A 159 -17.84 -24.35 20.10
N HIS A 160 -18.14 -23.61 21.16
CA HIS A 160 -19.50 -23.29 21.56
C HIS A 160 -19.80 -21.82 21.30
N ILE A 161 -21.02 -21.54 20.84
CA ILE A 161 -21.51 -20.20 20.56
C ILE A 161 -22.91 -20.08 21.14
N GLN A 162 -23.12 -19.13 22.03
CA GLN A 162 -24.44 -18.79 22.56
C GLN A 162 -24.99 -17.57 21.80
N ASP A 163 -26.14 -17.71 21.15
CA ASP A 163 -26.85 -16.62 20.46
C ASP A 163 -28.29 -16.58 20.95
N GLY A 164 -28.53 -15.78 22.00
CA GLY A 164 -29.81 -15.72 22.69
C GLY A 164 -30.23 -17.10 23.20
N ALA A 165 -31.34 -17.62 22.66
CA ALA A 165 -31.92 -18.90 23.05
C ALA A 165 -31.39 -20.09 22.23
N LEU A 166 -30.43 -19.87 21.34
CA LEU A 166 -29.75 -20.92 20.57
C LEU A 166 -28.37 -21.20 21.15
N ARG A 167 -28.04 -22.49 21.25
CA ARG A 167 -26.69 -22.98 21.50
C ARG A 167 -26.16 -23.68 20.26
N LEU A 168 -25.13 -23.12 19.65
CA LEU A 168 -24.46 -23.73 18.51
C LEU A 168 -23.18 -24.42 18.98
N THR A 169 -22.91 -25.59 18.42
CA THR A 169 -21.62 -26.29 18.56
C THR A 169 -21.04 -26.51 17.17
N THR A 170 -19.86 -25.93 16.92
CA THR A 170 -19.12 -26.05 15.67
C THR A 170 -17.89 -26.93 15.92
N GLU A 171 -17.80 -28.03 15.18
CA GLU A 171 -16.71 -28.99 15.29
C GLU A 171 -16.04 -29.17 13.93
N PHE A 172 -14.71 -29.37 13.93
CA PHE A 172 -14.01 -29.83 12.75
C PHE A 172 -13.00 -30.91 13.07
N VAL A 173 -12.74 -31.77 12.09
CA VAL A 173 -11.63 -32.73 12.07
C VAL A 173 -10.96 -32.67 10.71
N LYS A 174 -9.63 -32.72 10.68
CA LYS A 174 -8.83 -32.87 9.47
C LYS A 174 -8.27 -34.28 9.36
N ARG A 175 -8.25 -34.80 8.14
CA ARG A 175 -7.63 -36.08 7.77
C ARG A 175 -6.46 -35.80 6.83
N PRO A 176 -5.20 -36.05 7.25
CA PRO A 176 -4.06 -35.98 6.34
C PRO A 176 -4.20 -36.97 5.18
N GLY A 177 -3.68 -36.61 4.01
CA GLY A 177 -3.70 -37.46 2.84
C GLY A 177 -3.46 -36.70 1.52
N GLY A 178 -3.11 -37.43 0.47
CA GLY A 178 -2.85 -36.86 -0.85
C GLY A 178 -1.66 -35.90 -0.89
N GLN A 179 -1.63 -35.03 -1.91
CA GLN A 179 -0.54 -34.06 -2.15
C GLN A 179 -0.99 -32.59 -1.96
N HIS A 180 -2.23 -32.38 -1.52
CA HIS A 180 -2.89 -31.06 -1.53
C HIS A 180 -3.40 -30.62 -0.13
N GLY A 181 -2.83 -31.17 0.93
CA GLY A 181 -3.15 -30.78 2.32
C GLY A 181 -4.31 -31.53 2.98
N GLY A 182 -4.70 -32.69 2.44
CA GLY A 182 -5.71 -33.59 3.03
C GLY A 182 -7.15 -33.12 2.91
N ASP A 183 -8.01 -33.78 3.68
CA ASP A 183 -9.45 -33.54 3.75
C ASP A 183 -9.84 -32.96 5.11
N TRP A 184 -11.02 -32.36 5.20
CA TRP A 184 -11.60 -31.90 6.46
C TRP A 184 -13.12 -32.03 6.46
N SER A 185 -13.71 -32.08 7.65
CA SER A 185 -15.17 -32.18 7.82
C SER A 185 -15.64 -31.29 8.95
N TRP A 186 -16.81 -30.69 8.77
CA TRP A 186 -17.49 -29.89 9.79
C TRP A 186 -18.70 -30.62 10.32
N ARG A 187 -18.95 -30.48 11.62
CA ARG A 187 -20.27 -30.74 12.20
C ARG A 187 -20.76 -29.46 12.85
N VAL A 188 -22.00 -29.09 12.54
CA VAL A 188 -22.68 -27.96 13.19
C VAL A 188 -23.95 -28.48 13.82
N THR A 189 -24.01 -28.40 15.15
CA THR A 189 -25.17 -28.80 15.94
C THR A 189 -25.83 -27.54 16.50
N VAL A 190 -27.15 -27.45 16.37
CA VAL A 190 -27.94 -26.34 16.91
C VAL A 190 -28.96 -26.93 17.89
N GLU A 191 -28.96 -26.40 19.11
CA GLU A 191 -29.90 -26.81 20.15
C GLU A 191 -30.61 -25.59 20.73
N PRO A 192 -31.91 -25.70 21.06
CA PRO A 192 -32.55 -24.71 21.89
C PRO A 192 -31.93 -24.74 23.29
N GLN A 193 -31.83 -23.58 23.93
CA GLN A 193 -31.46 -23.53 25.34
C GLN A 193 -32.55 -24.25 26.16
N ALA A 194 -32.13 -25.08 27.13
CA ALA A 194 -33.02 -25.99 27.86
C ALA A 194 -34.25 -25.34 28.51
N SER A 195 -34.21 -24.02 28.76
CA SER A 195 -35.28 -23.24 29.36
C SER A 195 -36.30 -22.68 28.36
N VAL A 196 -36.09 -22.81 27.05
CA VAL A 196 -36.91 -22.12 26.03
C VAL A 196 -37.52 -23.13 25.05
N GLN A 197 -38.85 -23.24 25.07
CA GLN A 197 -39.62 -24.08 24.16
C GLN A 197 -40.11 -23.28 22.94
N GLY A 198 -40.32 -23.95 21.81
CA GLY A 198 -40.99 -23.37 20.64
C GLY A 198 -40.14 -22.41 19.81
N ILE A 199 -38.81 -22.47 19.90
CA ILE A 199 -37.93 -21.65 19.06
C ILE A 199 -37.97 -22.17 17.61
N PRO A 200 -38.22 -21.30 16.61
CA PRO A 200 -38.10 -21.68 15.21
C PRO A 200 -36.67 -22.15 14.89
N PRO A 201 -36.51 -23.18 14.03
CA PRO A 201 -35.19 -23.61 13.61
C PRO A 201 -34.46 -22.46 12.90
N PRO A 202 -33.17 -22.22 13.18
CA PRO A 202 -32.42 -21.22 12.44
C PRO A 202 -32.15 -21.67 11.01
N SER A 203 -31.99 -20.69 10.12
CA SER A 203 -31.46 -20.93 8.78
C SER A 203 -29.94 -20.96 8.85
N MET A 204 -29.33 -22.00 8.28
CA MET A 204 -27.88 -22.17 8.21
C MET A 204 -27.40 -22.06 6.76
N ALA A 205 -26.28 -21.39 6.53
CA ALA A 205 -25.64 -21.32 5.22
C ALA A 205 -24.14 -21.63 5.33
N ALA A 206 -23.65 -22.50 4.44
CA ALA A 206 -22.24 -22.75 4.23
C ALA A 206 -21.81 -22.07 2.92
N THR A 207 -20.74 -21.30 2.99
CA THR A 207 -20.22 -20.52 1.87
C THR A 207 -18.84 -21.02 1.47
N MET A 208 -18.54 -20.95 0.17
CA MET A 208 -17.24 -21.28 -0.41
C MET A 208 -16.90 -20.24 -1.47
N SER A 209 -15.67 -19.73 -1.45
CA SER A 209 -15.19 -18.73 -2.40
C SER A 209 -13.73 -19.00 -2.75
N SER A 210 -13.41 -18.94 -4.04
CA SER A 210 -12.04 -18.95 -4.55
C SER A 210 -11.63 -17.54 -4.99
N GLY A 211 -10.35 -17.21 -4.80
CA GLY A 211 -9.77 -16.00 -5.41
C GLY A 211 -9.75 -16.10 -6.95
N PRO A 212 -9.73 -14.96 -7.66
CA PRO A 212 -9.54 -14.96 -9.11
C PRO A 212 -8.14 -15.54 -9.45
N PRO A 213 -8.00 -16.30 -10.55
CA PRO A 213 -6.69 -16.76 -11.01
C PRO A 213 -5.80 -15.54 -11.30
N THR A 214 -4.57 -15.53 -10.78
CA THR A 214 -3.61 -14.49 -11.17
C THR A 214 -3.15 -14.79 -12.59
N GLN A 215 -3.29 -13.84 -13.51
CA GLN A 215 -2.43 -13.80 -14.68
C GLN A 215 -1.04 -13.48 -14.17
N ASP A 216 -0.11 -14.42 -14.30
CA ASP A 216 1.30 -14.19 -14.04
C ASP A 216 1.74 -12.98 -14.86
N SER A 217 1.93 -11.84 -14.20
CA SER A 217 2.60 -10.69 -14.80
C SER A 217 4.10 -10.99 -14.68
N PRO A 218 4.82 -11.19 -15.80
CA PRO A 218 6.27 -11.29 -15.74
C PRO A 218 6.81 -9.94 -15.27
N CYS A 219 7.58 -9.96 -14.18
CA CYS A 219 8.49 -8.88 -13.83
C CYS A 219 9.74 -8.91 -14.72
#